data_AF-A0A2P8K6R2-F1
#
_entry.id   AF-A0A2P8K6R2-F1
#
_cell.length_a   1.000
_cell.length_b   1.000
_cell.length_c   1.000
_cell.angle_alpha   90.00
_cell.angle_beta   90.00
_cell.angle_gamma   90.00
#
_symmetry.space_group_name_H-M   'P 1'
#
loop_
_entity.id
_entity.type
_entity.pdbx_description
1 polymer ?
#
loop_
_entity_poly.entity_id
_entity_poly.type
_entity_poly.pdbx_seq_one_letter_code
_entity_poly.pdbx_strand_id
1 'polypeptide(L)'
;LNAVTRVAVDVYGSLSLTGKGHHTDIAIIMGLAGNQPDTVDIDAIPAFIRDVEARGRLLLANGQHEVDFPADDGMRFRSDNLPLHENGMTIHAWAGEKEIYCKTYYSIGGGFIVDEEHFGKENANELQVPYPF
;
A
#
# COMPACT_ATOMS: atom_id res chain seq x y z
N LEU A 1 -0.03 13.40 -9.67
CA LEU A 1 0.89 12.33 -10.12
C LEU A 1 2.17 12.91 -10.74
N ASN A 2 2.08 13.76 -11.77
CA ASN A 2 3.25 14.21 -12.55
C ASN A 2 4.38 14.90 -11.78
N ALA A 3 4.10 15.46 -10.59
CA ALA A 3 5.12 16.08 -9.74
C ALA A 3 5.82 15.10 -8.80
N VAL A 4 5.33 13.87 -8.69
CA VAL A 4 5.89 12.85 -7.79
C VAL A 4 7.20 12.34 -8.38
N THR A 5 8.28 12.36 -7.62
CA THR A 5 9.58 11.84 -8.03
C THR A 5 9.93 10.54 -7.31
N ARG A 6 9.40 10.34 -6.09
CA ARG A 6 9.65 9.17 -5.26
C ARG A 6 8.38 8.75 -4.53
N VAL A 7 8.23 7.44 -4.32
CA VAL A 7 7.22 6.85 -3.43
C VAL A 7 7.92 5.93 -2.43
N ALA A 8 7.38 5.84 -1.23
CA ALA A 8 7.79 4.85 -0.25
C ALA A 8 6.59 4.47 0.62
N VAL A 9 6.67 3.30 1.21
CA VAL A 9 5.62 2.74 2.04
C VAL A 9 6.20 2.26 3.35
N ASP A 10 5.67 2.79 4.45
CA ASP A 10 5.93 2.27 5.79
C ASP A 10 4.84 1.25 6.12
N VAL A 11 5.24 0.04 6.52
CA VAL A 11 4.33 -1.06 6.89
C VAL A 11 4.53 -1.39 8.37
N TYR A 12 3.45 -1.43 9.15
CA TYR A 12 3.48 -1.54 10.61
C TYR A 12 2.83 -2.82 11.15
N GLY A 13 3.23 -3.20 12.36
CA GLY A 13 2.67 -4.30 13.16
C GLY A 13 2.56 -5.65 12.46
N SER A 14 1.41 -6.34 12.60
CA SER A 14 1.28 -7.74 12.15
C SER A 14 1.44 -7.87 10.63
N LEU A 15 1.11 -6.81 9.88
CA LEU A 15 1.36 -6.67 8.44
C LEU A 15 2.85 -6.61 8.10
N SER A 16 3.66 -6.03 8.99
CA SER A 16 5.12 -5.94 8.84
C SER A 16 5.80 -7.28 9.15
N LEU A 17 5.35 -7.97 10.21
CA LEU A 17 5.88 -9.26 10.65
C LEU A 17 5.69 -10.38 9.62
N THR A 18 4.58 -10.32 8.89
CA THR A 18 4.25 -11.24 7.80
C THR A 18 4.59 -10.64 6.43
N GLY A 19 5.29 -9.50 6.36
CA GLY A 19 5.34 -8.71 5.14
C GLY A 19 6.52 -9.00 4.20
N LYS A 20 7.72 -9.22 4.75
CA LYS A 20 8.94 -9.41 3.93
C LYS A 20 8.98 -10.82 3.36
N GLY A 21 8.82 -10.95 2.04
CA GLY A 21 8.86 -12.24 1.33
C GLY A 21 7.57 -13.09 1.47
N HIS A 22 6.47 -12.50 1.94
CA HIS A 22 5.21 -13.19 2.25
C HIS A 22 4.00 -12.53 1.56
N HIS A 23 4.18 -12.09 0.31
CA HIS A 23 3.15 -11.57 -0.60
C HIS A 23 2.58 -10.18 -0.29
N THR A 24 2.74 -9.63 0.92
CA THR A 24 2.26 -8.28 1.24
C THR A 24 3.06 -7.20 0.52
N ASP A 25 4.38 -7.30 0.50
CA ASP A 25 5.26 -6.44 -0.31
C ASP A 25 4.84 -6.42 -1.77
N ILE A 26 4.67 -7.62 -2.34
CA ILE A 26 4.23 -7.83 -3.71
C ILE A 26 2.87 -7.17 -3.94
N ALA A 27 1.89 -7.43 -3.07
CA ALA A 27 0.54 -6.87 -3.21
C ALA A 27 0.56 -5.33 -3.19
N ILE A 28 1.37 -4.72 -2.32
CA ILE A 28 1.52 -3.26 -2.24
C ILE A 28 2.15 -2.72 -3.52
N ILE A 29 3.26 -3.31 -3.98
CA ILE A 29 3.94 -2.88 -5.21
C ILE A 29 3.02 -3.01 -6.42
N MET A 30 2.32 -4.15 -6.55
CA MET A 30 1.37 -4.37 -7.64
C MET A 30 0.19 -3.40 -7.60
N GLY A 31 -0.33 -3.09 -6.41
CA GLY A 31 -1.39 -2.10 -6.20
C GLY A 31 -0.96 -0.68 -6.56
N LEU A 32 0.24 -0.26 -6.16
CA LEU A 32 0.83 1.03 -6.55
C LEU A 32 1.03 1.12 -8.07
N ALA A 33 1.39 0.01 -8.70
CA ALA A 33 1.47 -0.10 -10.15
C ALA A 33 0.11 -0.05 -10.85
N GLY A 34 -1.01 -0.10 -10.10
CA GLY A 34 -2.38 0.05 -10.60
C GLY A 34 -3.12 -1.27 -10.86
N ASN A 35 -2.52 -2.41 -10.47
CA ASN A 35 -3.18 -3.71 -10.61
C ASN A 35 -4.31 -3.88 -9.58
N GLN A 36 -5.38 -4.57 -9.97
CA GLN A 36 -6.45 -4.96 -9.07
C GLN A 36 -6.30 -6.43 -8.66
N PRO A 37 -6.64 -6.79 -7.40
CA PRO A 37 -6.47 -8.17 -6.90
C PRO A 37 -7.21 -9.24 -7.71
N ASP A 38 -8.33 -8.88 -8.34
CA ASP A 38 -9.20 -9.77 -9.12
C ASP A 38 -8.81 -9.87 -10.60
N THR A 39 -7.98 -8.96 -11.11
CA THR A 39 -7.59 -8.91 -12.54
C THR A 39 -6.09 -8.99 -12.78
N VAL A 40 -5.26 -9.13 -11.73
CA VAL A 40 -3.81 -9.16 -11.89
C VAL A 40 -3.34 -10.41 -12.64
N ASP A 41 -2.40 -10.24 -13.57
CA ASP A 41 -1.70 -11.34 -14.21
C ASP A 41 -0.67 -11.93 -13.25
N ILE A 42 -1.04 -13.04 -12.61
CA ILE A 42 -0.22 -13.70 -11.58
C ILE A 42 1.12 -14.20 -12.14
N ASP A 43 1.15 -14.62 -13.40
CA ASP A 43 2.35 -15.17 -14.02
C ASP A 43 3.40 -14.07 -14.31
N ALA A 44 2.95 -12.83 -14.50
CA ALA A 44 3.82 -11.68 -14.74
C ALA A 44 4.45 -11.10 -13.45
N ILE A 45 3.85 -11.34 -12.28
CA ILE A 45 4.27 -10.75 -11.00
C ILE A 45 5.78 -10.97 -10.71
N PRO A 46 6.34 -12.21 -10.78
CA PRO A 46 7.73 -12.41 -10.39
C PRO A 46 8.72 -11.65 -11.28
N ALA A 47 8.40 -11.48 -12.57
CA ALA A 47 9.25 -10.72 -13.49
C ALA A 47 9.18 -9.23 -13.19
N PHE A 48 7.97 -8.72 -12.93
CA PHE A 48 7.75 -7.31 -12.59
C PHE A 48 8.47 -6.90 -11.31
N ILE A 49 8.33 -7.69 -10.22
CA ILE A 49 8.98 -7.39 -8.93
C ILE A 49 10.50 -7.35 -9.08
N ARG A 50 11.09 -8.33 -9.79
CA ARG A 50 12.54 -8.33 -10.04
C ARG A 50 13.01 -7.10 -10.81
N ASP A 51 12.23 -6.62 -11.78
CA ASP A 51 12.57 -5.42 -12.53
C ASP A 51 12.54 -4.17 -11.65
N VAL A 52 11.50 -4.03 -10.81
CA VAL A 52 11.38 -2.94 -9.83
C VAL A 52 12.57 -2.94 -8.86
N GLU A 53 12.91 -4.10 -8.29
CA GLU A 53 14.04 -4.25 -7.36
C GLU A 53 15.38 -3.95 -8.04
N ALA A 54 15.60 -4.46 -9.26
CA ALA A 54 16.85 -4.28 -9.99
C ALA A 54 17.06 -2.83 -10.44
N ARG A 55 15.99 -2.14 -10.84
CA ARG A 55 16.04 -0.75 -11.29
C ARG A 55 15.97 0.25 -10.14
N GLY A 56 15.35 -0.13 -9.02
CA GLY A 56 14.96 0.80 -7.96
C GLY A 56 13.91 1.82 -8.43
N ARG A 57 13.04 1.41 -9.36
CA ARG A 57 12.08 2.28 -10.05
C ARG A 57 10.73 1.58 -10.14
N LEU A 58 9.66 2.34 -9.93
CA LEU A 58 8.30 1.82 -10.00
C LEU A 58 7.46 2.62 -10.99
N LEU A 59 6.82 1.90 -11.90
CA LEU A 59 5.79 2.44 -12.77
C LEU A 59 4.46 2.47 -12.03
N LEU A 60 3.91 3.66 -11.80
CA LEU A 60 2.65 3.90 -11.12
C LEU A 60 1.47 3.96 -12.10
N ALA A 61 0.27 3.69 -11.59
CA ALA A 61 -1.00 3.91 -12.28
C ALA A 61 -1.03 3.35 -13.72
N ASN A 62 -0.74 2.06 -13.85
CA ASN A 62 -0.69 1.32 -15.12
C ASN A 62 0.34 1.87 -16.10
N GLY A 63 1.54 2.22 -15.60
CA GLY A 63 2.64 2.70 -16.43
C GLY A 63 2.59 4.17 -16.83
N GLN A 64 1.68 4.95 -16.24
CA GLN A 64 1.51 6.37 -16.59
C GLN A 64 2.66 7.26 -16.09
N HIS A 65 3.33 6.86 -15.00
CA HIS A 65 4.35 7.68 -14.38
C HIS A 65 5.39 6.83 -13.66
N GLU A 66 6.67 7.03 -13.93
CA GLU A 66 7.75 6.31 -13.25
C GLU A 66 8.34 7.15 -12.11
N VAL A 67 8.55 6.51 -10.96
CA VAL A 67 9.11 7.14 -9.76
C VAL A 67 10.28 6.33 -9.20
N ASP A 68 11.11 6.98 -8.40
CA ASP A 68 12.10 6.31 -7.57
C ASP A 68 11.40 5.44 -6.52
N PHE A 69 11.84 4.19 -6.44
CA PHE A 69 11.37 3.18 -5.50
C PHE A 69 12.53 2.22 -5.18
N PRO A 70 13.57 2.70 -4.47
CA PRO A 70 14.77 1.92 -4.20
C PRO A 70 14.48 0.72 -3.29
N ALA A 71 15.16 -0.41 -3.49
CA ALA A 71 14.93 -1.63 -2.71
C ALA A 71 15.10 -1.44 -1.19
N ASP A 72 16.01 -0.56 -0.77
CA ASP A 72 16.33 -0.35 0.65
C ASP A 72 15.41 0.68 1.35
N ASP A 73 14.65 1.48 0.59
CA ASP A 73 13.90 2.61 1.15
C ASP A 73 12.47 2.77 0.60
N GLY A 74 12.12 2.11 -0.51
CA GLY A 74 10.78 2.12 -1.09
C GLY A 74 9.77 1.33 -0.27
N MET A 75 10.20 0.26 0.40
CA MET A 75 9.39 -0.52 1.34
C MET A 75 10.09 -0.62 2.69
N ARG A 76 9.49 -0.03 3.72
CA ARG A 76 10.06 0.03 5.06
C ARG A 76 9.19 -0.75 6.03
N PHE A 77 9.72 -1.86 6.50
CA PHE A 77 9.07 -2.72 7.50
C PHE A 77 9.40 -2.20 8.90
N ARG A 78 8.38 -1.66 9.55
CA ARG A 78 8.46 -1.04 10.87
C ARG A 78 8.19 -2.08 11.95
N SER A 79 8.96 -2.05 13.04
CA SER A 79 8.78 -2.94 14.19
C SER A 79 7.79 -2.39 15.22
N ASP A 80 7.50 -1.10 15.12
CA ASP A 80 6.50 -0.38 15.90
C ASP A 80 5.08 -0.55 15.31
N ASN A 81 4.08 -0.38 16.17
CA ASN A 81 2.67 -0.42 15.80
C ASN A 81 2.11 0.99 15.77
N LEU A 82 1.13 1.22 14.88
CA LEU A 82 0.35 2.44 14.91
C LEU A 82 -0.72 2.39 16.02
N PRO A 83 -1.16 3.55 16.55
CA PRO A 83 -2.03 3.58 17.74
C PRO A 83 -3.43 2.99 17.52
N LEU A 84 -3.95 3.08 16.29
CA LEU A 84 -5.35 2.78 16.01
C LEU A 84 -5.58 1.31 15.62
N HIS A 85 -4.61 0.66 14.98
CA HIS A 85 -4.73 -0.73 14.56
C HIS A 85 -3.37 -1.39 14.36
N GLU A 86 -3.30 -2.71 14.58
CA GLU A 86 -2.07 -3.50 14.45
C GLU A 86 -1.60 -3.67 12.99
N ASN A 87 -2.50 -3.53 12.02
CA ASN A 87 -2.20 -3.62 10.60
C ASN A 87 -2.31 -2.24 9.96
N GLY A 88 -1.19 -1.52 9.97
CA GLY A 88 -1.11 -0.17 9.44
C GLY A 88 -0.16 -0.06 8.26
N MET A 89 -0.45 0.86 7.35
CA MET A 89 0.37 1.17 6.19
C MET A 89 0.31 2.68 5.93
N THR A 90 1.47 3.32 5.76
CA THR A 90 1.56 4.74 5.39
C THR A 90 2.22 4.87 4.03
N ILE A 91 1.57 5.55 3.10
CA ILE A 91 2.12 5.83 1.76
C ILE A 91 2.61 7.27 1.73
N HIS A 92 3.84 7.44 1.29
CA HIS A 92 4.52 8.72 1.16
C HIS A 92 4.81 9.01 -0.32
N ALA A 93 4.58 10.25 -0.75
CA ALA A 93 4.96 10.71 -2.08
C ALA A 93 5.73 12.04 -1.99
N TRP A 94 6.85 12.12 -2.73
CA TRP A 94 7.73 13.29 -2.72
C TRP A 94 7.82 13.95 -4.09
N ALA A 95 8.12 15.25 -4.09
CA ALA A 95 8.60 16.01 -5.24
C ALA A 95 10.00 16.54 -4.92
N GLY A 96 11.04 15.84 -5.39
CA GLY A 96 12.41 16.00 -4.89
C GLY A 96 12.49 15.61 -3.41
N GLU A 97 12.99 16.52 -2.58
CA GLU A 97 13.10 16.33 -1.13
C GLU A 97 11.81 16.68 -0.37
N LYS A 98 10.84 17.33 -1.03
CA LYS A 98 9.61 17.79 -0.37
C LYS A 98 8.57 16.67 -0.38
N GLU A 99 8.11 16.28 0.79
CA GLU A 99 6.92 15.43 0.92
C GLU A 99 5.67 16.23 0.51
N ILE A 100 4.94 15.70 -0.48
CA ILE A 100 3.73 16.34 -1.03
C ILE A 100 2.46 15.57 -0.72
N TYR A 101 2.60 14.33 -0.24
CA TYR A 101 1.49 13.48 0.17
C TYR A 101 1.98 12.47 1.21
N CYS A 102 1.16 12.28 2.24
CA CYS A 102 1.34 11.26 3.26
C CYS A 102 -0.06 10.82 3.69
N LYS A 103 -0.36 9.51 3.61
CA LYS A 103 -1.65 8.99 4.06
C LYS A 103 -1.51 7.60 4.67
N THR A 104 -2.15 7.45 5.83
CA THR A 104 -2.19 6.22 6.63
C THR A 104 -3.48 5.46 6.39
N TYR A 105 -3.36 4.14 6.20
CA TYR A 105 -4.44 3.19 5.99
C TYR A 105 -4.31 2.02 6.96
N TYR A 106 -5.45 1.45 7.34
CA TYR A 106 -5.54 0.31 8.23
C TYR A 106 -6.32 -0.81 7.57
N SER A 107 -5.76 -2.02 7.62
CA SER A 107 -6.46 -3.25 7.22
C SER A 107 -7.15 -3.86 8.43
N ILE A 108 -8.49 -3.77 8.48
CA ILE A 108 -9.30 -4.14 9.65
C ILE A 108 -9.91 -5.55 9.56
N GLY A 109 -9.44 -6.36 8.60
CA GLY A 109 -9.90 -7.75 8.39
C GLY A 109 -11.01 -7.88 7.35
N GLY A 110 -11.19 -9.09 6.81
CA GLY A 110 -12.20 -9.39 5.79
C GLY A 110 -11.96 -8.73 4.42
N GLY A 111 -10.76 -8.17 4.18
CA GLY A 111 -10.44 -7.41 2.97
C GLY A 111 -10.81 -5.93 3.02
N PHE A 112 -11.30 -5.43 4.16
CA PHE A 112 -11.67 -4.02 4.32
C PHE A 112 -10.48 -3.15 4.73
N ILE A 113 -10.41 -1.96 4.14
CA ILE A 113 -9.40 -0.93 4.42
C ILE A 113 -10.12 0.34 4.84
N VAL A 114 -9.61 1.00 5.87
CA VAL A 114 -10.08 2.31 6.33
C VAL A 114 -8.89 3.26 6.41
N ASP A 115 -9.07 4.53 6.05
CA ASP A 115 -8.03 5.52 6.31
C ASP A 115 -8.11 6.04 7.75
N GLU A 116 -7.01 6.61 8.24
CA GLU A 116 -6.90 7.07 9.62
C GLU A 116 -7.99 8.07 10.05
N GLU A 117 -8.42 8.96 9.15
CA GLU A 117 -9.44 9.97 9.43
C GLU A 117 -10.84 9.37 9.61
N HIS A 118 -11.08 8.17 9.08
CA HIS A 118 -12.34 7.45 9.13
C HIS A 118 -12.32 6.26 10.10
N PHE A 119 -11.19 6.01 10.78
CA PHE A 119 -11.09 4.90 11.73
C PHE A 119 -12.09 5.05 12.88
N GLY A 120 -12.89 4.00 13.13
CA GLY A 120 -13.91 3.99 14.18
C GLY A 120 -15.14 4.88 13.92
N LYS A 121 -15.26 5.47 12.74
CA LYS A 121 -16.49 6.14 12.31
C LYS A 121 -17.39 5.13 11.60
N GLU A 122 -18.68 5.12 11.96
CA GLU A 122 -19.65 4.28 11.27
C GLU A 122 -19.70 4.66 9.78
N ASN A 123 -19.50 3.66 8.91
CA ASN A 123 -19.81 3.83 7.50
C ASN A 123 -21.32 4.00 7.39
N ALA A 124 -21.78 5.12 6.82
CA ALA A 124 -23.19 5.48 6.68
C ALA A 124 -24.02 4.53 5.77
N ASN A 125 -23.47 3.37 5.39
CA ASN A 125 -24.16 2.31 4.66
C ASN A 125 -24.46 1.14 5.61
N GLU A 126 -25.18 1.40 6.69
CA GLU A 126 -26.01 0.33 7.25
C GLU A 126 -27.11 0.03 6.24
N LEU A 127 -26.88 -0.97 5.39
CA LEU A 127 -27.97 -1.59 4.64
C LEU A 127 -28.98 -2.08 5.68
N GLN A 128 -30.14 -1.42 5.76
CA GLN A 128 -31.27 -1.90 6.55
C GLN A 128 -31.68 -3.26 5.99
N VAL A 129 -31.16 -4.31 6.60
CA VAL A 129 -31.62 -5.67 6.34
C VAL A 129 -32.92 -5.89 7.12
N PRO A 130 -33.95 -6.52 6.52
CA PRO A 130 -35.27 -6.67 7.17
C PRO A 130 -35.23 -7.45 8.48
N TYR A 131 -34.19 -8.26 8.72
CA TYR A 131 -34.04 -9.10 9.89
C TYR A 131 -32.58 -9.05 10.39
N PRO A 132 -32.23 -8.08 11.25
CA PRO A 132 -30.99 -8.15 12.00
C PRO A 132 -31.07 -9.31 13.01
N PHE A 133 -29.97 -10.06 13.15
CA PHE A 133 -29.87 -11.19 14.08
C PHE A 133 -29.59 -10.73 15.52
#